data_AF-A0A7C5WLI4-F1
#
_entry.id   AF-A0A7C5WLI4-F1
#
_cell.length_a   1.000
_cell.length_b   1.000
_cell.length_c   1.000
_cell.angle_alpha   90.00
_cell.angle_beta   90.00
_cell.angle_gamma   90.00
#
_symmetry.space_group_name_H-M   'P 1'
#
loop_
_entity.id
_entity.type
_entity.pdbx_description
1 polymer ?
#
loop_
_entity_poly.entity_id
_entity_poly.type
_entity_poly.pdbx_seq_one_letter_code
_entity_poly.pdbx_strand_id
1 'polypeptide(L)'
;MNTRQPIDGVFIESFAGGSHEAFADGWLARSRHRWRRLSLPAERWKWRLRAGALALAPRLAALDPPPRVVLATSLLDLAHLRALSGLDRRRRPPAFLLYMHENQLSYPRPPG
;
A
#
# COMPACT_ATOMS: atom_id res chain seq x y z
N MET A 1 -26.13 -11.43 -14.88
CA MET A 1 -24.68 -11.25 -14.62
C MET A 1 -24.52 -10.76 -13.19
N ASN A 2 -23.81 -11.52 -12.34
CA ASN A 2 -23.61 -11.17 -10.93
C ASN A 2 -22.57 -10.05 -10.81
N THR A 3 -22.98 -8.79 -10.94
CA THR A 3 -22.10 -7.64 -10.71
C THR A 3 -21.85 -7.53 -9.20
N ARG A 4 -20.75 -8.12 -8.73
CA ARG A 4 -20.28 -7.93 -7.35
C ARG A 4 -20.16 -6.42 -7.07
N GLN A 5 -20.74 -5.97 -5.96
CA GLN A 5 -20.69 -4.57 -5.56
C GLN A 5 -19.23 -4.07 -5.44
N PRO A 6 -18.95 -2.79 -5.77
CA PRO A 6 -17.64 -2.18 -5.58
C PRO A 6 -17.20 -2.28 -4.12
N ILE A 7 -15.95 -2.69 -3.89
CA ILE A 7 -15.34 -2.79 -2.56
C ILE A 7 -14.64 -1.46 -2.27
N ASP A 8 -14.73 -0.97 -1.04
CA ASP A 8 -13.94 0.17 -0.58
C ASP A 8 -12.57 -0.30 -0.08
N GLY A 9 -11.54 0.04 -0.82
CA GLY A 9 -10.15 -0.31 -0.56
C GLY A 9 -9.25 0.90 -0.30
N VAL A 10 -8.05 0.62 0.18
CA VAL A 10 -6.95 1.59 0.24
C VAL A 10 -5.73 1.02 -0.48
N PHE A 11 -5.17 1.80 -1.39
CA PHE A 11 -3.91 1.54 -2.06
C PHE A 11 -2.81 2.29 -1.31
N ILE A 12 -1.76 1.58 -0.92
CA ILE A 12 -0.69 2.12 -0.08
C ILE A 12 0.66 1.97 -0.77
N GLU A 13 1.35 3.09 -0.93
CA GLU A 13 2.66 3.17 -1.56
C GLU A 13 3.62 3.99 -0.70
N SER A 14 4.70 3.36 -0.21
CA SER A 14 5.70 4.06 0.61
C SER A 14 6.61 4.95 -0.23
N PHE A 15 6.66 4.77 -1.54
CA PHE A 15 7.52 5.51 -2.47
C PHE A 15 6.75 5.81 -3.77
N ALA A 16 6.02 6.93 -3.80
CA ALA A 16 5.25 7.33 -4.98
C ALA A 16 6.13 8.09 -5.98
N GLY A 17 6.75 7.36 -6.90
CA GLY A 17 7.43 7.94 -8.06
C GLY A 17 7.82 6.88 -9.08
N GLY A 18 8.15 7.30 -10.30
CA GLY A 18 8.53 6.39 -11.39
C GLY A 18 7.46 5.32 -11.65
N SER A 19 7.90 4.06 -11.79
CA SER A 19 7.01 2.91 -12.06
C SER A 19 5.98 2.65 -10.95
N HIS A 20 6.31 2.96 -9.69
CA HIS A 20 5.39 2.80 -8.56
C HIS A 20 4.18 3.74 -8.67
N GLU A 21 4.43 4.99 -9.01
CA GLU A 21 3.36 5.97 -9.23
C GLU A 21 2.54 5.64 -10.48
N ALA A 22 3.20 5.27 -11.58
CA ALA A 22 2.51 4.85 -12.80
C ALA A 22 1.59 3.63 -12.56
N PHE A 23 2.04 2.66 -11.76
CA PHE A 23 1.23 1.52 -11.36
C PHE A 23 0.06 1.93 -10.47
N ALA A 24 0.29 2.78 -9.46
CA ALA A 24 -0.76 3.29 -8.59
C ALA A 24 -1.85 4.01 -9.40
N ASP A 25 -1.48 4.93 -10.28
CA ASP A 25 -2.41 5.69 -11.12
C ASP A 25 -3.20 4.77 -12.05
N GLY A 26 -2.50 3.82 -12.70
CA GLY A 26 -3.12 2.83 -13.56
C GLY A 26 -4.14 1.95 -12.82
N TRP A 27 -3.80 1.49 -11.62
CA TRP A 27 -4.68 0.70 -10.76
C TRP A 27 -5.91 1.49 -10.36
N LEU A 28 -5.72 2.71 -9.83
CA LEU A 28 -6.80 3.56 -9.35
C LEU A 28 -7.77 3.95 -10.47
N ALA A 29 -7.25 4.30 -11.66
CA ALA A 29 -8.06 4.72 -12.80
C ALA A 29 -8.85 3.58 -13.46
N ARG A 30 -8.34 2.35 -13.43
CA ARG A 30 -8.94 1.20 -14.14
C ARG A 30 -9.65 0.20 -13.23
N SER A 31 -9.61 0.39 -11.91
CA SER A 31 -10.29 -0.50 -10.99
C SER A 31 -11.81 -0.32 -11.04
N ARG A 32 -12.54 -1.43 -11.01
CA ARG A 32 -14.00 -1.44 -10.76
C ARG A 32 -14.37 -1.22 -9.28
N HIS A 33 -13.38 -1.10 -8.40
CA HIS A 33 -13.54 -0.93 -6.96
C HIS A 33 -13.22 0.51 -6.56
N ARG A 34 -13.68 0.94 -5.38
CA ARG A 34 -13.43 2.29 -4.86
C ARG A 34 -12.14 2.28 -4.07
N TRP A 35 -11.24 3.21 -4.36
CA TRP A 35 -9.93 3.25 -3.73
C TRP A 35 -9.62 4.63 -3.16
N ARG A 36 -9.05 4.63 -1.96
CA ARG A 36 -8.29 5.77 -1.43
C ARG A 36 -6.80 5.49 -1.63
N ARG A 37 -6.02 6.52 -1.96
CA ARG A 37 -4.56 6.43 -2.04
C ARG A 37 -3.95 6.97 -0.75
N LEU A 38 -3.06 6.19 -0.13
CA LEU A 38 -2.14 6.67 0.88
C LEU A 38 -0.73 6.48 0.36
N SER A 39 -0.01 7.59 0.16
CA SER A 39 1.37 7.49 -0.30
C SER A 39 2.31 8.47 0.38
N LEU A 40 3.60 8.20 0.25
CA LEU A 40 4.67 9.12 0.63
C LEU A 40 5.47 9.52 -0.62
N PRO A 41 6.02 10.75 -0.68
CA PRO A 41 6.85 11.20 -1.80
C PRO A 41 8.02 10.25 -2.09
N ALA A 42 8.40 10.13 -3.37
CA ALA A 42 9.54 9.36 -3.86
C ALA A 42 10.91 9.95 -3.48
N GLU A 43 11.16 9.99 -2.18
CA GLU A 43 12.40 10.50 -1.61
C GLU A 43 12.99 9.46 -0.69
N ARG A 44 14.33 9.40 -0.65
CA ARG A 44 15.08 8.63 0.35
C ARG A 44 14.56 7.18 0.46
N TRP A 45 14.53 6.45 -0.66
CA TRP A 45 13.88 5.12 -0.76
C TRP A 45 14.25 4.12 0.36
N LYS A 46 15.51 4.14 0.83
CA LYS A 46 15.96 3.33 1.99
C LYS A 46 15.19 3.62 3.29
N TRP A 47 14.77 4.86 3.48
CA TRP A 47 13.90 5.28 4.58
C TRP A 47 12.44 4.89 4.33
N ARG A 48 11.97 4.92 3.08
CA ARG A 48 10.63 4.41 2.74
C ARG A 48 10.49 2.92 3.02
N LEU A 49 11.55 2.15 2.76
CA LEU A 49 11.61 0.72 3.08
C LEU A 49 11.51 0.46 4.60
N ARG A 50 12.29 1.19 5.40
CA ARG A 50 12.40 0.94 6.86
C ARG A 50 11.31 1.60 7.71
N ALA A 51 10.88 2.80 7.33
CA ALA A 51 10.01 3.65 8.14
C ALA A 51 8.69 4.01 7.45
N GLY A 52 8.47 3.56 6.21
CA GLY A 52 7.23 3.83 5.48
C GLY A 52 5.99 3.33 6.22
N ALA A 53 6.07 2.13 6.81
CA ALA A 53 4.99 1.56 7.62
C ALA A 53 4.66 2.42 8.84
N LEU A 54 5.69 2.89 9.56
CA LEU A 54 5.51 3.78 10.72
C LEU A 54 4.82 5.09 10.34
N ALA A 55 5.18 5.68 9.20
CA ALA A 55 4.59 6.93 8.73
C ALA A 55 3.15 6.76 8.22
N LEU A 56 2.81 5.61 7.64
CA LEU A 56 1.51 5.37 7.00
C LEU A 56 0.48 4.69 7.92
N ALA A 57 0.90 3.97 8.96
CA ALA A 57 0.00 3.26 9.85
C ALA A 57 -1.02 4.18 10.56
N PRO A 58 -0.65 5.36 11.12
CA PRO A 58 -1.62 6.27 11.73
C PRO A 58 -2.63 6.80 10.71
N ARG A 59 -2.18 7.11 9.48
CA ARG A 59 -3.03 7.57 8.37
C ARG A 59 -4.03 6.49 7.96
N LEU A 60 -3.59 5.24 7.91
CA LEU A 60 -4.44 4.08 7.63
C LEU A 60 -5.47 3.86 8.76
N ALA A 61 -5.05 3.96 10.02
CA ALA A 61 -5.93 3.78 11.17
C ALA A 61 -7.01 4.86 11.27
N ALA A 62 -6.70 6.08 10.86
CA ALA A 62 -7.60 7.23 10.84
C ALA A 62 -8.64 7.22 9.71
N LEU A 63 -8.58 6.25 8.78
CA LEU A 63 -9.55 6.14 7.70
C LEU A 63 -10.95 5.79 8.24
N ASP A 64 -11.92 6.65 7.92
CA ASP A 64 -13.34 6.44 8.19
C ASP A 64 -14.16 6.61 6.88
N PRO A 65 -15.00 5.63 6.49
CA PRO A 65 -15.10 4.29 7.08
C PRO A 65 -13.78 3.50 6.93
N PRO A 66 -13.54 2.45 7.74
CA PRO A 66 -12.43 1.53 7.54
C PRO A 66 -12.42 0.94 6.13
N PRO A 67 -11.24 0.74 5.52
CA PRO A 67 -11.16 -0.02 4.28
C PRO A 67 -11.56 -1.48 4.53
N ARG A 68 -12.10 -2.13 3.50
CA ARG A 68 -12.31 -3.59 3.48
C ARG A 68 -11.12 -4.34 2.90
N VAL A 69 -10.28 -3.64 2.12
CA VAL A 69 -9.06 -4.16 1.50
C VAL A 69 -7.94 -3.15 1.67
N VAL A 70 -6.77 -3.61 2.08
CA VAL A 70 -5.51 -2.88 2.07
C VAL A 70 -4.62 -3.52 1.01
N LEU A 71 -4.28 -2.77 -0.04
CA LEU A 71 -3.33 -3.20 -1.06
C LEU A 71 -2.06 -2.37 -0.91
N ALA A 72 -0.92 -3.04 -0.73
CA ALA A 72 0.39 -2.40 -0.65
C ALA A 72 1.34 -2.93 -1.74
N THR A 73 2.35 -2.15 -2.10
CA THR A 73 3.43 -2.52 -3.03
C THR A 73 4.70 -2.95 -2.29
N SER A 74 5.66 -3.54 -3.01
CA SER A 74 6.85 -4.21 -2.45
C SER A 74 7.82 -3.36 -1.63
N LEU A 75 7.79 -2.02 -1.75
CA LEU A 75 8.66 -1.14 -0.95
C LEU A 75 8.13 -0.89 0.47
N LEU A 76 6.90 -1.31 0.78
CA LEU A 76 6.30 -1.16 2.09
C LEU A 76 6.38 -2.47 2.88
N ASP A 77 6.88 -2.41 4.10
CA ASP A 77 6.73 -3.50 5.06
C ASP A 77 5.26 -3.61 5.52
N LEU A 78 4.51 -4.49 4.84
CA LEU A 78 3.09 -4.70 5.11
C LEU A 78 2.84 -5.34 6.49
N ALA A 79 3.77 -6.16 6.98
CA ALA A 79 3.63 -6.82 8.28
C ALA A 79 3.71 -5.79 9.42
N HIS A 80 4.68 -4.89 9.37
CA HIS A 80 4.78 -3.77 10.31
C HIS A 80 3.58 -2.82 10.19
N LEU A 81 3.16 -2.48 8.96
CA LEU A 81 1.99 -1.62 8.76
C LEU A 81 0.74 -2.24 9.40
N ARG A 82 0.51 -3.52 9.16
CA ARG A 82 -0.61 -4.30 9.71
C ARG A 82 -0.60 -4.27 11.23
N ALA A 83 0.53 -4.59 11.85
CA ALA A 83 0.70 -4.57 13.31
C ALA A 83 0.45 -3.17 13.91
N LEU A 84 1.04 -2.12 13.31
CA LEU A 84 0.96 -0.74 13.81
C LEU A 84 -0.41 -0.10 13.60
N SER A 85 -1.14 -0.47 12.53
CA SER A 85 -2.44 0.12 12.21
C SER A 85 -3.56 -0.31 13.17
N GLY A 86 -3.37 -1.42 13.89
CA GLY A 86 -4.39 -2.01 14.77
C GLY A 86 -5.64 -2.53 14.05
N LEU A 87 -5.66 -2.56 12.71
CA LEU A 87 -6.86 -2.91 11.94
C LEU A 87 -7.29 -4.38 12.11
N ASP A 88 -6.36 -5.28 12.45
CA ASP A 88 -6.69 -6.69 12.75
C ASP A 88 -7.61 -6.85 13.97
N ARG A 89 -7.59 -5.88 14.88
CA ARG A 89 -8.39 -5.92 16.12
C ARG A 89 -9.84 -5.49 15.89
N ARG A 90 -10.19 -5.04 14.69
CA ARG A 90 -11.56 -4.64 14.35
C ARG A 90 -12.43 -5.88 14.20
N ARG A 91 -13.74 -5.74 14.47
CA ARG A 91 -14.73 -6.81 14.28
C ARG A 91 -14.72 -7.41 12.87
N ARG A 92 -14.38 -6.60 11.87
CA ARG A 92 -14.22 -6.99 10.47
C ARG A 92 -12.89 -6.44 9.96
N PRO A 93 -11.78 -7.17 10.15
CA PRO A 93 -10.48 -6.72 9.66
C PRO A 93 -10.47 -6.70 8.13
N PRO A 94 -9.70 -5.79 7.50
CA PRO A 94 -9.57 -5.78 6.05
C PRO A 94 -8.77 -7.00 5.56
N ALA A 95 -8.97 -7.36 4.29
CA ALA A 95 -8.03 -8.22 3.61
C ALA A 95 -6.74 -7.44 3.29
N PHE A 96 -5.58 -7.96 3.69
CA PHE A 96 -4.29 -7.38 3.36
C PHE A 96 -3.71 -8.09 2.13
N LEU A 97 -3.35 -7.31 1.12
CA LEU A 97 -2.79 -7.76 -0.14
C LEU A 97 -1.46 -7.08 -0.38
N LEU A 98 -0.48 -7.85 -0.85
CA LEU A 98 0.84 -7.38 -1.18
C LEU A 98 1.12 -7.66 -2.65
N TYR A 99 1.34 -6.60 -3.42
CA TYR A 99 1.75 -6.69 -4.81
C TYR A 99 3.25 -6.49 -4.93
N MET A 100 3.95 -7.56 -5.31
CA MET A 100 5.40 -7.55 -5.50
C MET A 100 5.75 -7.02 -6.90
N HIS A 101 5.93 -5.71 -7.00
CA HIS A 101 6.26 -5.04 -8.27
C HIS A 101 7.76 -5.17 -8.62
N GLU A 102 8.61 -5.07 -7.61
CA GLU A 102 10.07 -5.18 -7.71
C GLU A 102 10.67 -5.74 -6.41
N ASN A 103 11.90 -6.26 -6.49
CA ASN A 103 12.68 -6.63 -5.31
C ASN A 103 13.98 -5.80 -5.25
N GLN A 104 14.39 -5.44 -4.04
CA GLN A 104 15.61 -4.66 -3.78
C GLN A 104 16.80 -5.56 -3.36
N LEU A 105 16.67 -6.88 -3.55
CA LEU A 105 17.68 -7.85 -3.09
C LEU A 105 19.03 -7.66 -3.80
N SER A 106 18.99 -7.24 -5.07
CA SER A 106 20.16 -7.00 -5.89
C SER A 106 20.62 -5.54 -5.92
N TYR A 107 20.11 -4.69 -5.01
CA TYR A 107 20.44 -3.26 -4.97
C TYR A 107 21.42 -2.88 -3.83
N PRO A 108 22.38 -1.97 -4.08
CA PRO A 108 22.74 -1.45 -5.40
C PRO A 108 23.32 -2.58 -6.26
N ARG A 109 23.06 -2.53 -7.57
CA ARG A 109 23.66 -3.48 -8.51
C ARG A 109 25.18 -3.43 -8.30
N PRO A 110 25.86 -4.59 -8.16
CA PRO A 110 27.31 -4.62 -8.10
C PRO A 110 27.89 -3.84 -9.28
N PRO A 111 29.07 -3.20 -9.13
CA PRO A 111 29.83 -2.77 -10.29
C PRO A 111 29.94 -3.96 -11.26
N GLY A 112 29.58 -3.74 -12.52
CA GLY A 112 29.73 -4.74 -13.57
C GLY A 112 31.18 -5.14 -13.75
#